data_AF-A0A7Z9E4L1-F1
#
_entry.id   AF-A0A7Z9E4L1-F1
#
_cell.length_a   1.000
_cell.length_b   1.000
_cell.length_c   1.000
_cell.angle_alpha   90.00
_cell.angle_beta   90.00
_cell.angle_gamma   90.00
#
_symmetry.space_group_name_H-M   'P 1'
#
loop_
_entity.id
_entity.type
_entity.pdbx_description
1 polymer ?
#
loop_
_entity_poly.entity_id
_entity_poly.type
_entity_poly.pdbx_seq_one_letter_code
_entity_poly.pdbx_strand_id
1 'polypeptide(L)'
;MLTGCEKPANLLLIRIADISASALNDSQQIKVSKDACFGVADVAKSGDKAALIQVSQDLIASDPVVIKDQSDLYSLCHQKPEPKGQGTYICPGLELAAEMSDRHSETLMIILQAQANEQEEFCPETLTNLADKVSSRNGTLLVVGSTNDGNTGFNSQLWDSLKGLPNTQFCNQNIRSCIKDSIQKIRSAQEK
;
A
#
# COMPACT_ATOMS: atom_id res chain seq x y z
N MET A 1 16.08 36.07 13.47
CA MET A 1 15.62 34.67 13.57
C MET A 1 14.34 34.57 12.74
N LEU A 2 14.45 34.07 11.51
CA LEU A 2 13.26 33.84 10.67
C LEU A 2 12.67 32.50 11.10
N THR A 3 11.47 32.59 11.67
CA THR A 3 10.61 31.48 12.10
C THR A 3 10.47 30.44 10.99
N GLY A 4 10.62 29.18 11.40
CA GLY A 4 10.71 28.01 10.53
C GLY A 4 9.56 27.91 9.54
N CYS A 5 9.93 27.75 8.28
CA CYS A 5 9.07 27.13 7.30
C CYS A 5 9.29 25.62 7.48
N GLU A 6 8.59 24.98 8.42
CA GLU A 6 8.49 23.53 8.43
C GLU A 6 7.88 23.13 7.09
N LYS A 7 8.67 22.48 6.23
CA LYS A 7 8.12 21.89 5.01
C LYS A 7 7.02 20.91 5.44
N PRO A 8 5.85 20.92 4.81
CA PRO A 8 4.84 19.90 5.10
C PRO A 8 5.49 18.53 4.93
N ALA A 9 5.33 17.69 5.95
CA ALA A 9 5.86 16.35 5.96
C ALA A 9 5.00 15.50 5.01
N ASN A 10 5.35 15.59 3.73
CA ASN A 10 4.62 14.95 2.64
C ASN A 10 4.91 13.45 2.65
N LEU A 11 3.89 12.67 2.32
CA LEU A 11 3.97 11.23 2.21
C LEU A 11 4.00 10.81 0.74
N LEU A 12 4.69 9.71 0.47
CA LEU A 12 4.49 8.92 -0.74
C LEU A 12 3.58 7.73 -0.39
N LEU A 13 2.34 7.80 -0.88
CA LEU A 13 1.26 6.85 -0.65
C LEU A 13 1.20 5.88 -1.83
N ILE A 14 1.78 4.69 -1.69
CA ILE A 14 1.76 3.65 -2.72
C ILE A 14 0.74 2.59 -2.34
N ARG A 15 -0.27 2.38 -3.17
CA ARG A 15 -1.21 1.26 -3.02
C ARG A 15 -0.88 0.18 -4.03
N ILE A 16 -0.71 -1.05 -3.58
CA ILE A 16 -0.56 -2.24 -4.41
C ILE A 16 -1.84 -3.05 -4.26
N ALA A 17 -2.68 -3.06 -5.29
CA ALA A 17 -4.01 -3.67 -5.26
C ALA A 17 -4.11 -4.85 -6.23
N ASP A 18 -4.50 -6.00 -5.69
CA ASP A 18 -4.87 -7.17 -6.49
C ASP A 18 -6.17 -6.92 -7.27
N ILE A 19 -6.08 -7.01 -8.60
CA ILE A 19 -7.19 -6.86 -9.55
C ILE A 19 -7.44 -8.12 -10.39
N SER A 20 -6.90 -9.26 -9.95
CA SER A 20 -7.19 -10.56 -10.56
C SER A 20 -8.69 -10.87 -10.55
N ALA A 21 -9.12 -11.76 -11.46
CA ALA A 21 -10.51 -12.20 -11.50
C ALA A 21 -10.98 -12.81 -10.16
N SER A 22 -10.13 -13.55 -9.44
CA SER A 22 -10.42 -14.09 -8.12
C SER A 22 -10.64 -12.98 -7.08
N ALA A 23 -9.78 -11.95 -7.08
CA ALA A 23 -9.88 -10.82 -6.16
C ALA A 23 -11.12 -9.96 -6.42
N LEU A 24 -11.46 -9.74 -7.69
CA LEU A 24 -12.62 -8.92 -8.07
C LEU A 24 -13.95 -9.68 -8.01
N ASN A 25 -13.93 -11.02 -7.91
CA ASN A 25 -15.13 -11.81 -7.65
C ASN A 25 -15.39 -12.03 -6.15
N ASP A 26 -14.41 -11.76 -5.29
CA ASP A 26 -14.56 -11.83 -3.85
C ASP A 26 -15.09 -10.51 -3.27
N SER A 27 -16.35 -10.55 -2.79
CA SER A 27 -17.01 -9.40 -2.19
C SER A 27 -16.28 -8.82 -0.97
N GLN A 28 -15.57 -9.65 -0.20
CA GLN A 28 -14.79 -9.22 0.95
C GLN A 28 -13.54 -8.48 0.48
N GLN A 29 -12.83 -9.01 -0.52
CA GLN A 29 -11.64 -8.36 -1.07
C GLN A 29 -11.98 -7.03 -1.76
N ILE A 30 -13.09 -6.97 -2.51
CA ILE A 30 -13.58 -5.70 -3.08
C ILE A 30 -13.82 -4.67 -1.97
N LYS A 31 -14.45 -5.09 -0.87
CA LYS A 31 -14.69 -4.21 0.28
C LYS A 31 -13.38 -3.74 0.90
N VAL A 32 -12.41 -4.63 1.13
CA VAL A 32 -11.07 -4.29 1.65
C VAL A 32 -10.37 -3.28 0.73
N SER A 33 -10.37 -3.54 -0.58
CA SER A 33 -9.75 -2.66 -1.57
C SER A 33 -10.36 -1.26 -1.55
N LYS A 34 -11.69 -1.19 -1.50
CA LYS A 34 -12.44 0.07 -1.42
C LYS A 34 -12.19 0.81 -0.11
N ASP A 35 -12.31 0.13 1.03
CA ASP A 35 -12.10 0.71 2.35
C ASP A 35 -10.68 1.24 2.51
N ALA A 36 -9.69 0.56 1.92
CA ALA A 36 -8.32 1.05 1.92
C ALA A 36 -8.13 2.32 1.09
N CYS A 37 -8.75 2.38 -0.08
CA CYS A 37 -8.73 3.59 -0.91
C CYS A 37 -9.29 4.78 -0.14
N PHE A 38 -10.48 4.62 0.45
CA PHE A 38 -11.10 5.68 1.25
C PHE A 38 -10.30 5.98 2.53
N GLY A 39 -9.66 4.98 3.14
CA GLY A 39 -8.76 5.19 4.28
C GLY A 39 -7.63 6.16 3.95
N VAL A 40 -7.01 6.01 2.78
CA VAL A 40 -5.98 6.95 2.31
C VAL A 40 -6.60 8.31 1.99
N ALA A 41 -7.69 8.33 1.23
CA ALA A 41 -8.32 9.56 0.77
C ALA A 41 -8.80 10.45 1.93
N ASP A 42 -9.31 9.85 3.01
CA ASP A 42 -9.78 10.54 4.22
C ASP A 42 -8.74 11.43 4.90
N VAL A 43 -7.45 11.10 4.75
CA VAL A 43 -6.34 11.73 5.51
C VAL A 43 -5.21 12.21 4.64
N ALA A 44 -5.32 12.07 3.32
CA ALA A 44 -4.41 12.69 2.37
C ALA A 44 -4.44 14.22 2.52
N LYS A 45 -3.27 14.85 2.35
CA LYS A 45 -3.09 16.31 2.40
C LYS A 45 -2.47 16.81 1.09
N SER A 46 -2.69 18.10 0.82
CA SER A 46 -2.00 18.79 -0.28
C SER A 46 -0.49 18.58 -0.18
N GLY A 47 0.14 18.18 -1.28
CA GLY A 47 1.59 17.94 -1.35
C GLY A 47 2.02 16.49 -1.15
N ASP A 48 1.16 15.63 -0.58
CA ASP A 48 1.36 14.19 -0.63
C ASP A 48 1.39 13.72 -2.10
N LYS A 49 2.08 12.62 -2.36
CA LYS A 49 2.07 11.94 -3.66
C LYS A 49 1.38 10.59 -3.52
N ALA A 50 0.55 10.23 -4.48
CA ALA A 50 -0.08 8.91 -4.53
C ALA A 50 0.21 8.19 -5.84
N ALA A 51 0.47 6.88 -5.71
CA ALA A 51 0.54 5.95 -6.83
C ALA A 51 -0.35 4.74 -6.56
N LEU A 52 -0.97 4.23 -7.63
CA LEU A 52 -1.67 2.96 -7.63
C LEU A 52 -0.91 1.99 -8.54
N ILE A 53 -0.53 0.86 -7.97
CA ILE A 53 -0.01 -0.31 -8.67
C ILE A 53 -1.09 -1.37 -8.60
N GLN A 54 -1.61 -1.79 -9.74
CA GLN A 54 -2.61 -2.83 -9.87
C GLN A 54 -1.92 -4.09 -10.36
N VAL A 55 -2.06 -5.17 -9.61
CA VAL A 55 -1.38 -6.45 -9.87
C VAL A 55 -2.39 -7.53 -10.25
N SER A 56 -2.03 -8.30 -11.27
CA SER A 56 -2.74 -9.47 -11.77
C SER A 56 -1.75 -10.31 -12.58
N GLN A 57 -2.15 -10.93 -13.70
CA GLN A 57 -1.19 -11.38 -14.71
C GLN A 57 -0.43 -10.22 -15.37
N ASP A 58 -1.12 -9.09 -15.52
CA ASP A 58 -0.55 -7.84 -15.98
C ASP A 58 -0.29 -6.90 -14.79
N LEU A 59 0.72 -6.05 -14.93
CA LEU A 59 0.99 -4.95 -14.03
C LEU A 59 0.55 -3.62 -14.69
N ILE A 60 -0.33 -2.89 -14.01
CA ILE A 60 -0.76 -1.55 -14.42
C ILE A 60 -0.38 -0.59 -13.29
N ALA A 61 0.41 0.43 -13.59
CA ALA A 61 0.81 1.39 -12.57
C ALA A 61 0.67 2.83 -13.06
N SER A 62 0.34 3.71 -12.13
CA SER A 62 0.45 5.16 -12.32
C SER A 62 1.75 5.65 -11.69
N ASP A 63 2.46 6.58 -12.35
CA ASP A 63 3.50 7.34 -11.67
C ASP A 63 2.90 8.15 -10.49
N PRO A 64 3.67 8.42 -9.42
CA PRO A 64 3.18 9.18 -8.29
C PRO A 64 2.71 10.59 -8.67
N VAL A 65 1.44 10.90 -8.40
CA VAL A 65 0.82 12.20 -8.68
C VAL A 65 0.70 12.99 -7.38
N VAL A 66 1.02 14.29 -7.43
CA VAL A 66 0.82 15.20 -6.30
C VAL A 66 -0.67 15.42 -6.07
N ILE A 67 -1.12 15.16 -4.84
CA ILE A 67 -2.47 15.37 -4.37
C ILE A 67 -2.65 16.86 -4.08
N LYS A 68 -3.69 17.47 -4.65
CA LYS A 68 -4.07 18.85 -4.35
C LYS A 68 -4.98 18.91 -3.14
N ASP A 69 -5.94 18.00 -3.09
CA ASP A 69 -6.87 17.83 -1.97
C ASP A 69 -7.46 16.41 -1.95
N GLN A 70 -8.28 16.13 -0.94
CA GLN A 70 -8.87 14.80 -0.74
C GLN A 70 -9.73 14.34 -1.93
N SER A 71 -10.36 15.27 -2.65
CA SER A 71 -11.29 14.94 -3.74
C SER A 71 -10.62 14.22 -4.92
N ASP A 72 -9.32 14.50 -5.16
CA ASP A 72 -8.51 13.83 -6.17
C ASP A 72 -8.56 12.31 -5.97
N LEU A 73 -8.32 11.84 -4.75
CA LEU A 73 -8.32 10.42 -4.42
C LEU A 73 -9.73 9.83 -4.29
N TYR A 74 -10.69 10.59 -3.76
CA TYR A 74 -12.07 10.11 -3.63
C TYR A 74 -12.66 9.72 -4.99
N SER A 75 -12.39 10.48 -6.04
CA SER A 75 -12.88 10.16 -7.39
C SER A 75 -12.34 8.81 -7.88
N LEU A 76 -11.05 8.54 -7.65
CA LEU A 76 -10.40 7.28 -7.98
C LEU A 76 -10.98 6.11 -7.18
N CYS A 77 -11.31 6.32 -5.90
CA CYS A 77 -11.91 5.29 -5.04
C CYS A 77 -13.32 4.84 -5.44
N HIS A 78 -14.02 5.62 -6.26
CA HIS A 78 -15.33 5.25 -6.80
C HIS A 78 -15.25 4.48 -8.12
N GLN A 79 -14.08 4.46 -8.76
CA GLN A 79 -13.89 3.71 -9.99
C GLN A 79 -13.90 2.21 -9.71
N LYS A 80 -14.62 1.46 -10.55
CA LYS A 80 -14.58 0.01 -10.49
C LYS A 80 -13.37 -0.48 -11.28
N PRO A 81 -12.46 -1.25 -10.67
CA PRO A 81 -11.41 -1.91 -11.44
C PRO A 81 -12.03 -2.92 -12.41
N GLU A 82 -11.44 -3.03 -13.59
CA GLU A 82 -11.76 -4.10 -14.54
C GLU A 82 -10.79 -5.26 -14.33
N PRO A 83 -11.28 -6.52 -14.28
CA PRO A 83 -10.40 -7.68 -14.11
C PRO A 83 -9.47 -7.82 -15.30
N LYS A 84 -8.19 -8.08 -15.04
CA LYS A 84 -7.22 -8.48 -16.06
C LYS A 84 -6.58 -9.81 -15.69
N GLY A 85 -6.67 -10.78 -16.60
CA GLY A 85 -6.01 -12.08 -16.44
C GLY A 85 -6.59 -13.01 -15.35
N GLN A 86 -6.02 -14.21 -15.29
CA GLN A 86 -6.33 -15.27 -14.33
C GLN A 86 -5.11 -15.46 -13.39
N GLY A 87 -5.16 -14.93 -12.18
CA GLY A 87 -4.06 -15.00 -11.20
C GLY A 87 -3.41 -13.66 -10.90
N THR A 88 -2.49 -13.66 -9.93
CA THR A 88 -1.90 -12.46 -9.34
C THR A 88 -0.39 -12.61 -9.20
N TYR A 89 0.40 -11.76 -9.87
CA TYR A 89 1.85 -11.67 -9.68
C TYR A 89 2.19 -10.40 -8.89
N ILE A 90 2.52 -10.57 -7.62
CA ILE A 90 2.70 -9.46 -6.65
C ILE A 90 4.15 -8.98 -6.68
N CYS A 91 5.11 -9.86 -6.94
CA CYS A 91 6.53 -9.53 -6.87
C CYS A 91 6.93 -8.37 -7.80
N PRO A 92 6.52 -8.33 -9.08
CA PRO A 92 6.75 -7.16 -9.93
C PRO A 92 6.15 -5.86 -9.37
N GLY A 93 5.02 -5.94 -8.68
CA GLY A 93 4.41 -4.79 -8.01
C GLY A 93 5.23 -4.28 -6.83
N LEU A 94 5.84 -5.19 -6.06
CA LEU A 94 6.73 -4.86 -4.96
C LEU A 94 8.05 -4.25 -5.46
N GLU A 95 8.62 -4.80 -6.54
CA GLU A 95 9.81 -4.26 -7.20
C GLU A 95 9.57 -2.83 -7.67
N LEU A 96 8.46 -2.60 -8.39
CA LEU A 96 8.11 -1.26 -8.84
C LEU A 96 7.87 -0.28 -7.68
N ALA A 97 7.26 -0.73 -6.59
CA ALA A 97 7.12 0.09 -5.39
C ALA A 97 8.48 0.46 -4.77
N ALA A 98 9.45 -0.45 -4.81
CA ALA A 98 10.82 -0.17 -4.38
C ALA A 98 11.51 0.85 -5.28
N GLU A 99 11.37 0.72 -6.61
CA GLU A 99 11.90 1.68 -7.58
C GLU A 99 11.26 3.07 -7.46
N MET A 100 9.94 3.13 -7.27
CA MET A 100 9.23 4.38 -6.95
C MET A 100 9.76 4.98 -5.65
N SER A 101 10.01 4.15 -4.64
CA SER A 101 10.58 4.63 -3.38
C SER A 101 11.99 5.21 -3.57
N ASP A 102 12.82 4.68 -4.48
CA ASP A 102 14.17 5.20 -4.73
C ASP A 102 14.18 6.55 -5.46
N ARG A 103 13.18 6.80 -6.31
CA ARG A 103 13.04 8.07 -7.06
C ARG A 103 12.46 9.22 -6.24
N HIS A 104 12.03 8.95 -5.01
CA HIS A 104 11.24 9.86 -4.17
C HIS A 104 11.85 9.99 -2.77
N SER A 105 11.82 11.19 -2.18
CA SER A 105 12.42 11.46 -0.87
C SER A 105 11.40 11.54 0.27
N GLU A 106 10.11 11.49 -0.05
CA GLU A 106 9.02 11.54 0.93
C GLU A 106 9.03 10.33 1.87
N THR A 107 8.41 10.46 3.05
CA THR A 107 8.19 9.31 3.93
C THR A 107 7.20 8.35 3.29
N LEU A 108 7.52 7.06 3.37
CA LEU A 108 6.82 6.02 2.63
C LEU A 108 5.62 5.49 3.41
N MET A 109 4.48 5.38 2.76
CA MET A 109 3.34 4.60 3.21
C MET A 109 2.94 3.65 2.09
N ILE A 110 3.25 2.37 2.27
CA ILE A 110 2.95 1.33 1.28
C ILE A 110 1.82 0.49 1.82
N ILE A 111 0.76 0.33 1.03
CA ILE A 111 -0.43 -0.44 1.39
C ILE A 111 -0.52 -1.61 0.41
N LEU A 112 -0.22 -2.82 0.89
CA LEU A 112 -0.28 -4.06 0.12
C LEU A 112 -1.62 -4.76 0.35
N GLN A 113 -2.34 -5.00 -0.74
CA GLN A 113 -3.67 -5.63 -0.74
C GLN A 113 -3.64 -6.85 -1.65
N ALA A 114 -3.23 -7.98 -1.08
CA ALA A 114 -3.13 -9.25 -1.78
C ALA A 114 -4.23 -10.18 -1.27
N GLN A 115 -5.06 -10.73 -2.17
CA GLN A 115 -6.03 -11.74 -1.78
C GLN A 115 -5.37 -13.11 -1.75
N ALA A 116 -4.78 -13.48 -2.89
CA ALA A 116 -4.13 -14.75 -3.09
C ALA A 116 -3.08 -14.59 -4.18
N ASN A 117 -2.12 -15.50 -4.18
CA ASN A 117 -1.17 -15.63 -5.25
C ASN A 117 -1.19 -17.08 -5.72
N GLU A 118 -2.00 -17.32 -6.73
CA GLU A 118 -2.05 -18.61 -7.37
C GLU A 118 -0.86 -18.69 -8.33
N GLN A 119 0.18 -19.45 -7.95
CA GLN A 119 1.28 -19.91 -8.79
C GLN A 119 2.54 -19.02 -8.94
N GLU A 120 2.64 -17.83 -8.31
CA GLU A 120 3.92 -17.10 -8.27
C GLU A 120 4.90 -17.70 -7.24
N GLU A 121 6.19 -17.67 -7.59
CA GLU A 121 7.27 -17.90 -6.64
C GLU A 121 7.40 -16.70 -5.69
N PHE A 122 7.43 -16.95 -4.39
CA PHE A 122 7.54 -15.89 -3.39
C PHE A 122 8.89 -15.16 -3.49
N CYS A 123 8.88 -13.83 -3.37
CA CYS A 123 10.05 -12.94 -3.47
C CYS A 123 10.44 -12.29 -2.11
N PRO A 124 11.03 -13.07 -1.18
CA PRO A 124 11.34 -12.58 0.17
C PRO A 124 12.36 -11.43 0.18
N GLU A 125 13.34 -11.45 -0.73
CA GLU A 125 14.38 -10.42 -0.80
C GLU A 125 13.80 -9.07 -1.20
N THR A 126 12.97 -9.02 -2.25
CA THR A 126 12.27 -7.81 -2.69
C THR A 126 11.44 -7.21 -1.57
N LEU A 127 10.71 -8.06 -0.85
CA LEU A 127 9.86 -7.65 0.26
C LEU A 127 10.66 -7.07 1.44
N THR A 128 11.77 -7.72 1.80
CA THR A 128 12.67 -7.26 2.85
C THR A 128 13.32 -5.93 2.48
N ASN A 129 13.82 -5.81 1.24
CA ASN A 129 14.38 -4.57 0.72
C ASN A 129 13.37 -3.41 0.76
N LEU A 130 12.11 -3.68 0.42
CA LEU A 130 11.04 -2.69 0.49
C LEU A 130 10.76 -2.26 1.94
N ALA A 131 10.68 -3.22 2.86
CA ALA A 131 10.48 -2.95 4.28
C ALA A 131 11.64 -2.13 4.88
N ASP A 132 12.88 -2.41 4.50
CA ASP A 132 14.06 -1.65 4.94
C ASP A 132 14.00 -0.20 4.43
N LYS A 133 13.62 0.01 3.17
CA LYS A 133 13.41 1.36 2.61
C LYS A 133 12.35 2.11 3.38
N VAL A 134 11.20 1.48 3.63
CA VAL A 134 10.11 2.04 4.44
C VAL A 134 10.60 2.42 5.83
N SER A 135 11.30 1.50 6.50
CA SER A 135 11.79 1.71 7.86
C SER A 135 12.83 2.83 7.94
N SER A 136 13.77 2.88 7.00
CA SER A 136 14.83 3.91 6.95
C SER A 136 14.30 5.35 6.85
N ARG A 137 13.05 5.51 6.43
CA ARG A 137 12.37 6.81 6.25
C ARG A 137 11.24 7.03 7.26
N ASN A 138 11.20 6.24 8.33
CA ASN A 138 10.15 6.24 9.36
C ASN A 138 8.74 6.07 8.76
N GLY A 139 8.65 5.31 7.66
CA GLY A 139 7.41 5.03 6.97
C GLY A 139 6.60 3.90 7.60
N THR A 140 5.61 3.38 6.87
CA THR A 140 4.91 2.13 7.23
C THR A 140 4.62 1.28 6.01
N LEU A 141 4.83 -0.03 6.14
CA LEU A 141 4.38 -1.05 5.20
C LEU A 141 3.18 -1.74 5.83
N LEU A 142 2.01 -1.48 5.29
CA LEU A 142 0.75 -1.97 5.80
C LEU A 142 0.18 -3.05 4.87
N VAL A 143 0.03 -4.25 5.38
CA VAL A 143 -0.65 -5.34 4.68
C VAL A 143 -2.11 -5.36 5.10
N VAL A 144 -3.04 -5.28 4.14
CA VAL A 144 -4.48 -5.25 4.41
C VAL A 144 -5.21 -6.44 3.80
N GLY A 145 -6.17 -6.98 4.54
CA GLY A 145 -7.06 -8.05 4.06
C GLY A 145 -6.44 -9.45 3.94
N SER A 146 -5.13 -9.59 4.11
CA SER A 146 -4.46 -10.89 4.16
C SER A 146 -4.80 -11.60 5.48
N THR A 147 -5.74 -12.55 5.45
CA THR A 147 -5.94 -13.51 6.54
C THR A 147 -4.97 -14.68 6.35
N ASN A 148 -4.27 -15.06 7.43
CA ASN A 148 -3.45 -16.26 7.43
C ASN A 148 -4.39 -17.47 7.52
N ASP A 149 -4.96 -17.87 6.39
CA ASP A 149 -5.97 -18.93 6.27
C ASP A 149 -5.34 -20.33 6.39
N GLY A 150 -4.73 -20.60 7.55
CA GLY A 150 -4.29 -21.95 7.93
C GLY A 150 -2.81 -22.27 7.70
N ASN A 151 -1.91 -21.28 7.76
CA ASN A 151 -0.44 -21.47 7.71
C ASN A 151 0.09 -22.13 6.41
N THR A 152 -0.64 -22.03 5.29
CA THR A 152 -0.18 -22.52 3.99
C THR A 152 -0.42 -21.47 2.90
N GLY A 153 0.51 -21.37 1.95
CA GLY A 153 0.42 -20.47 0.80
C GLY A 153 1.09 -19.10 0.99
N PHE A 154 0.90 -18.23 -0.01
CA PHE A 154 1.57 -16.93 -0.13
C PHE A 154 1.32 -15.99 1.05
N ASN A 155 0.08 -15.91 1.56
CA ASN A 155 -0.26 -15.03 2.67
C ASN A 155 0.46 -15.42 3.97
N SER A 156 0.71 -16.72 4.20
CA SER A 156 1.51 -17.19 5.33
C SER A 156 2.99 -16.84 5.15
N GLN A 157 3.54 -17.00 3.94
CA GLN A 157 4.93 -16.59 3.64
C GLN A 157 5.12 -15.08 3.75
N LEU A 158 4.16 -14.29 3.29
CA LEU A 158 4.10 -12.84 3.43
C LEU A 158 4.06 -12.45 4.92
N TRP A 159 3.20 -13.12 5.71
CA TRP A 159 3.14 -12.91 7.15
C TRP A 159 4.47 -13.20 7.83
N ASP A 160 5.03 -14.39 7.59
CA ASP A 160 6.27 -14.84 8.22
C ASP A 160 7.47 -13.96 7.87
N SER A 161 7.50 -13.41 6.66
CA SER A 161 8.57 -12.53 6.20
C SER A 161 8.49 -11.13 6.83
N LEU A 162 7.29 -10.63 7.12
CA LEU A 162 7.11 -9.25 7.59
C LEU A 162 6.93 -9.12 9.12
N LYS A 163 6.49 -10.17 9.83
CA LYS A 163 6.11 -10.11 11.26
C LYS A 163 7.24 -9.64 12.20
N GLY A 164 8.49 -9.78 11.80
CA GLY A 164 9.66 -9.37 12.59
C GLY A 164 10.31 -8.08 12.11
N LEU A 165 9.83 -7.48 11.02
CA LEU A 165 10.44 -6.31 10.42
C LEU A 165 9.91 -5.02 11.08
N PRO A 166 10.75 -3.99 11.24
CA PRO A 166 10.33 -2.71 11.78
C PRO A 166 9.32 -2.02 10.85
N ASN A 167 8.39 -1.27 11.43
CA ASN A 167 7.42 -0.46 10.70
C ASN A 167 6.54 -1.24 9.71
N THR A 168 6.38 -2.55 9.91
CA THR A 168 5.39 -3.37 9.23
C THR A 168 4.16 -3.55 10.11
N GLN A 169 2.98 -3.54 9.50
CA GLN A 169 1.71 -3.70 10.19
C GLN A 169 0.77 -4.55 9.35
N PHE A 170 -0.14 -5.26 10.02
CA PHE A 170 -1.18 -6.04 9.37
C PHE A 170 -2.54 -5.59 9.86
N CYS A 171 -3.46 -5.37 8.92
CA CYS A 171 -4.83 -4.97 9.21
C CYS A 171 -5.81 -5.85 8.45
N ASN A 172 -6.52 -6.70 9.20
CA ASN A 172 -7.52 -7.63 8.69
C ASN A 172 -8.96 -7.21 9.03
N GLN A 173 -9.13 -6.16 9.85
CA GLN A 173 -10.43 -5.63 10.26
C GLN A 173 -10.37 -4.10 10.32
N ASN A 174 -11.53 -3.44 10.21
CA ASN A 174 -11.65 -1.98 10.28
C ASN A 174 -10.65 -1.23 9.38
N ILE A 175 -10.46 -1.74 8.16
CA ILE A 175 -9.39 -1.36 7.22
C ILE A 175 -9.25 0.15 7.05
N ARG A 176 -10.36 0.85 6.82
CA ARG A 176 -10.39 2.31 6.66
C ARG A 176 -9.82 3.02 7.88
N SER A 177 -10.23 2.64 9.09
CA SER A 177 -9.73 3.26 10.33
C SER A 177 -8.26 2.92 10.56
N CYS A 178 -7.86 1.66 10.36
CA CYS A 178 -6.45 1.29 10.50
C CYS A 178 -5.53 2.14 9.62
N ILE A 179 -5.86 2.31 8.34
CA ILE A 179 -5.03 3.12 7.42
C ILE A 179 -4.94 4.57 7.87
N LYS A 180 -6.06 5.15 8.32
CA LYS A 180 -6.10 6.51 8.83
C LYS A 180 -5.17 6.67 10.03
N ASP A 181 -5.27 5.74 10.98
CA ASP A 181 -4.46 5.75 12.19
C ASP A 181 -2.97 5.58 11.87
N SER A 182 -2.61 4.66 10.95
CA SER A 182 -1.22 4.48 10.50
C SER A 182 -0.65 5.75 9.86
N ILE A 183 -1.40 6.40 8.96
CA ILE A 183 -0.97 7.65 8.32
C ILE A 183 -0.84 8.77 9.35
N GLN A 184 -1.81 8.91 10.26
CA GLN A 184 -1.77 9.93 11.32
C GLN A 184 -0.61 9.72 12.29
N LYS A 185 -0.25 8.46 12.58
CA LYS A 185 0.91 8.11 13.40
C LYS A 185 2.21 8.56 12.75
N ILE A 186 2.37 8.34 11.43
CA ILE A 186 3.53 8.82 10.68
C ILE A 186 3.62 10.35 10.78
N ARG A 187 2.53 11.06 10.48
CA ARG A 187 2.50 12.53 10.50
C ARG A 187 2.84 13.08 11.89
N SER A 188 2.22 12.54 12.93
CA SER A 188 2.48 12.93 14.33
C SER A 188 3.93 12.70 14.78
N ALA A 189 4.67 11.80 14.11
CA ALA A 189 6.08 11.56 14.39
C ALA A 189 7.01 12.51 13.62
N GLN A 190 6.54 13.09 12.52
CA GLN A 190 7.30 14.07 11.72
C GLN A 190 7.16 15.51 12.25
N GLU A 191 6.09 15.79 13.00
CA GLU A 191 5.84 17.09 13.66
C GLU A 191 6.55 17.22 15.03
N LYS A 192 7.44 16.28 15.39
CA LYS A 192 8.20 16.25 16.64
C LYS A 192 9.69 16.44 16.39
#